data_AF-A0A9W4XIS7-F1
#
_entry.id   AF-A0A9W4XIS7-F1
#
_cell.length_a   1.000
_cell.length_b   1.000
_cell.length_c   1.000
_cell.angle_alpha   90.00
_cell.angle_beta   90.00
_cell.angle_gamma   90.00
#
_symmetry.space_group_name_H-M   'P 1'
#
loop_
_entity.id
_entity.type
_entity.pdbx_description
1 polymer ?
#
loop_
_entity_poly.entity_id
_entity_poly.type
_entity_poly.pdbx_seq_one_letter_code
_entity_poly.pdbx_strand_id
1 'polypeptide(L)'
;MQANFGNCTPKFPQHLERRPVGRYTAHTAEMATFSSDLIWEITRGNSATLVKRAQSGGVSFSRDQFNLRNKYSRKYEGLVADKAIGVQPGQEGGVVVLTKKTDKAHQPAAQIQTATIPAKRSTRKTYAGIINSTAGRNYRSDLRTDAVARASAIRKSQKPVKADKPAKVRGSKKAKQTEA
;
A
#
# COMPACT_ATOMS: atom_id res chain seq x y z
N MET A 1 -36.25 -6.25 -66.65
CA MET A 1 -37.46 -5.73 -65.99
C MET A 1 -37.34 -6.04 -64.51
N GLN A 2 -37.38 -5.01 -63.67
CA GLN A 2 -37.08 -5.05 -62.24
C GLN A 2 -38.26 -5.65 -61.45
N ALA A 3 -38.01 -6.63 -60.60
CA ALA A 3 -39.00 -7.19 -59.67
C ALA A 3 -38.95 -6.42 -58.35
N ASN A 4 -40.00 -5.64 -58.07
CA ASN A 4 -40.23 -4.95 -56.81
C ASN A 4 -40.70 -5.95 -55.75
N PHE A 5 -39.85 -6.26 -54.77
CA PHE A 5 -40.28 -6.93 -53.54
C PHE A 5 -40.66 -5.88 -52.51
N GLY A 6 -41.98 -5.74 -52.28
CA GLY A 6 -42.55 -4.90 -51.24
C GLY A 6 -42.08 -5.34 -49.85
N ASN A 7 -41.55 -4.37 -49.12
CA ASN A 7 -40.91 -4.55 -47.82
C ASN A 7 -41.98 -4.67 -46.71
N CYS A 8 -42.27 -5.88 -46.23
CA CYS A 8 -43.11 -6.12 -45.06
C CYS A 8 -42.24 -6.20 -43.80
N THR A 9 -42.08 -5.10 -43.06
CA THR A 9 -41.53 -5.12 -41.71
C THR A 9 -42.68 -5.10 -40.68
N PRO A 10 -42.78 -6.08 -39.77
CA PRO A 10 -43.74 -5.99 -38.67
C PRO A 10 -43.23 -4.96 -37.63
N LYS A 11 -44.02 -3.90 -37.42
CA LYS A 11 -43.89 -2.97 -36.29
C LYS A 11 -44.19 -3.72 -34.98
N PHE A 12 -43.16 -3.94 -34.16
CA PHE A 12 -43.36 -4.32 -32.76
C PHE A 12 -43.58 -3.06 -31.91
N PRO A 13 -44.62 -3.02 -31.05
CA PRO A 13 -44.97 -1.84 -30.28
C PRO A 13 -43.94 -1.57 -29.17
N GLN A 14 -43.51 -0.31 -29.10
CA GLN A 14 -42.73 0.25 -28.01
C GLN A 14 -43.65 0.53 -26.82
N HIS A 15 -43.80 -0.42 -25.89
CA HIS A 15 -43.98 -0.11 -24.46
C HIS A 15 -43.98 -1.41 -23.66
N LEU A 16 -42.81 -1.78 -23.13
CA LEU A 16 -42.76 -2.49 -21.87
C LEU A 16 -41.60 -1.88 -21.08
N GLU A 17 -41.95 -0.95 -20.20
CA GLU A 17 -41.04 -0.41 -19.21
C GLU A 17 -40.45 -1.59 -18.43
N ARG A 18 -39.18 -1.86 -18.71
CA ARG A 18 -38.38 -2.77 -17.90
C ARG A 18 -38.24 -2.11 -16.55
N ARG A 19 -39.06 -2.51 -15.57
CA ARG A 19 -38.85 -2.16 -14.17
C ARG A 19 -37.40 -2.50 -13.83
N PRO A 20 -36.62 -1.60 -13.22
CA PRO A 20 -35.28 -1.94 -12.79
C PRO A 20 -35.40 -3.06 -11.76
N VAL A 21 -35.01 -4.27 -12.14
CA VAL A 21 -34.74 -5.34 -11.18
C VAL A 21 -33.70 -4.79 -10.21
N GLY A 22 -34.09 -4.75 -8.94
CA GLY A 22 -33.27 -4.24 -7.85
C GLY A 22 -31.84 -4.72 -8.03
N ARG A 23 -30.92 -3.75 -8.09
CA ARG A 23 -29.49 -4.00 -8.16
C ARG A 23 -29.09 -4.57 -6.79
N TYR A 24 -29.30 -5.86 -6.59
CA TYR A 24 -28.71 -6.58 -5.49
C TYR A 24 -27.21 -6.40 -5.67
N THR A 25 -26.61 -5.55 -4.84
CA THR A 25 -25.18 -5.48 -4.71
C THR A 25 -24.75 -6.88 -4.33
N ALA A 26 -24.17 -7.61 -5.28
CA ALA A 26 -23.44 -8.81 -4.97
C ALA A 26 -22.39 -8.39 -3.94
N HIS A 27 -22.68 -8.63 -2.67
CA HIS A 27 -21.63 -8.86 -1.70
C HIS A 27 -20.92 -10.08 -2.23
N THR A 28 -19.90 -9.82 -3.05
CA THR A 28 -18.90 -10.82 -3.40
C THR A 28 -18.40 -11.33 -2.06
N ALA A 29 -18.88 -12.50 -1.66
CA ALA A 29 -18.40 -13.21 -0.50
C ALA A 29 -16.93 -13.48 -0.78
N GLU A 30 -16.09 -12.59 -0.26
CA GLU A 30 -14.64 -12.65 -0.33
C GLU A 30 -14.24 -13.79 0.61
N MET A 31 -14.20 -15.01 0.08
CA MET A 31 -13.73 -16.16 0.83
C MET A 31 -12.19 -16.12 0.89
N ALA A 32 -11.65 -15.39 1.86
CA ALA A 32 -10.47 -15.90 2.51
C ALA A 32 -10.80 -17.32 2.99
N THR A 33 -9.95 -18.30 2.72
CA THR A 33 -10.18 -19.71 3.13
C THR A 33 -10.39 -19.84 4.64
N PHE A 34 -9.93 -18.85 5.41
CA PHE A 34 -10.10 -18.73 6.85
C PHE A 34 -10.35 -17.27 7.25
N SER A 35 -11.09 -17.04 8.33
CA SER A 35 -11.29 -15.69 8.87
C SER A 35 -9.98 -15.07 9.38
N SER A 36 -9.78 -13.76 9.16
CA SER A 36 -8.60 -13.03 9.66
C SER A 36 -8.42 -13.10 11.18
N ASP A 37 -9.52 -13.19 11.95
CA ASP A 37 -9.47 -13.39 13.40
C ASP A 37 -8.86 -14.73 13.80
N LEU A 38 -9.30 -15.82 13.16
CA LEU A 38 -8.72 -17.14 13.40
C LEU A 38 -7.23 -17.18 13.08
N ILE A 39 -6.82 -16.59 11.95
CA ILE A 39 -5.40 -16.51 11.58
C ILE A 39 -4.61 -15.76 12.65
N TRP A 40 -5.16 -14.66 13.19
CA TRP A 40 -4.51 -13.93 14.28
C TRP A 40 -4.36 -14.78 15.54
N GLU A 41 -5.42 -15.45 15.99
CA GLU A 41 -5.36 -16.28 17.20
C GLU A 41 -4.40 -17.46 17.08
N ILE A 42 -4.25 -18.02 15.88
CA ILE A 42 -3.26 -19.07 15.63
C ILE A 42 -1.83 -18.50 15.59
N THR A 43 -1.64 -17.36 14.92
CA THR A 43 -0.30 -16.84 14.62
C THR A 43 0.28 -15.92 15.69
N ARG A 44 -0.56 -15.42 16.61
CA ARG A 44 -0.15 -14.48 17.67
C ARG A 44 0.90 -15.13 18.57
N GLY A 45 2.13 -14.61 18.51
CA GLY A 45 3.20 -15.02 19.40
C GLY A 45 4.10 -16.16 18.89
N ASN A 46 3.74 -16.81 17.78
CA ASN A 46 4.49 -17.93 17.17
C ASN A 46 4.82 -17.73 15.67
N SER A 47 4.51 -16.58 15.08
CA SER A 47 4.81 -16.29 13.67
C SER A 47 6.31 -16.15 13.38
N ALA A 48 6.79 -16.66 12.24
CA ALA A 48 8.18 -16.51 11.80
C ALA A 48 8.60 -15.05 11.51
N THR A 49 7.64 -14.15 11.28
CA THR A 49 7.93 -12.72 11.06
C THR A 49 8.13 -11.96 12.37
N LEU A 50 7.73 -12.53 13.51
CA LEU A 50 7.78 -11.92 14.83
C LEU A 50 9.21 -11.87 15.36
N VAL A 51 9.63 -10.69 15.77
CA VAL A 51 10.92 -10.46 16.43
C VAL A 51 10.66 -9.87 17.81
N LYS A 52 10.87 -10.68 18.85
CA LYS A 52 10.78 -10.25 20.25
C LYS A 52 12.14 -9.73 20.70
N ARG A 53 12.19 -8.50 21.22
CA ARG A 53 13.42 -7.91 21.76
C ARG A 53 13.19 -7.58 23.24
N ALA A 54 14.08 -8.06 24.11
CA ALA A 54 14.03 -7.75 25.54
C ALA A 54 14.36 -6.26 25.83
N GLN A 55 15.20 -5.66 24.98
CA GLN A 55 15.57 -4.25 25.06
C GLN A 55 14.38 -3.33 24.72
N SER A 56 14.42 -2.10 25.25
CA SER A 56 13.40 -1.06 25.02
C SER A 56 11.99 -1.43 25.51
N GLY A 57 11.88 -2.16 26.62
CA GLY A 57 10.60 -2.44 27.28
C GLY A 57 9.80 -3.62 26.70
N GLY A 58 10.49 -4.62 26.11
CA GLY A 58 9.83 -5.84 25.63
C GLY A 58 9.05 -5.68 24.32
N VAL A 59 9.41 -4.71 23.48
CA VAL A 59 8.69 -4.41 22.24
C VAL A 59 8.79 -5.57 21.24
N SER A 60 7.65 -5.91 20.65
CA SER A 60 7.52 -6.91 19.59
C SER A 60 7.46 -6.25 18.21
N PHE A 61 8.43 -6.58 17.36
CA PHE A 61 8.54 -6.09 15.98
C PHE A 61 8.13 -7.16 14.97
N SER A 62 7.89 -6.74 13.74
CA SER A 62 7.60 -7.63 12.62
C SER A 62 8.45 -7.30 11.40
N ARG A 63 8.85 -8.36 10.69
CA ARG A 63 9.62 -8.32 9.43
C ARG A 63 8.73 -8.38 8.18
N ASP A 64 7.41 -8.41 8.34
CA ASP A 64 6.49 -8.51 7.21
C ASP A 64 6.64 -7.33 6.22
N GLN A 65 6.56 -7.65 4.92
CA GLN A 65 6.66 -6.69 3.82
C GLN A 65 5.47 -5.72 3.77
N PHE A 66 4.32 -6.14 4.29
CA PHE A 66 3.10 -5.34 4.34
C PHE A 66 2.95 -4.53 5.64
N ASN A 67 3.91 -4.61 6.55
CA ASN A 67 3.84 -3.90 7.82
C ASN A 67 4.45 -2.49 7.70
N LEU A 68 3.62 -1.45 7.81
CA LEU A 68 4.04 -0.06 7.64
C LEU A 68 4.84 0.51 8.83
N ARG A 69 4.58 0.04 10.04
CA ARG A 69 5.23 0.52 11.28
C ARG A 69 6.30 -0.42 11.84
N ASN A 70 6.49 -1.59 11.23
CA ASN A 70 7.30 -2.70 11.75
C ASN A 70 6.90 -3.15 13.18
N LYS A 71 5.69 -2.80 13.64
CA LYS A 71 5.16 -3.21 14.95
C LYS A 71 4.34 -4.47 14.77
N TYR A 72 4.61 -5.49 15.58
CA TYR A 72 3.80 -6.70 15.58
C TYR A 72 2.45 -6.42 16.25
N SER A 73 1.39 -6.30 15.44
CA SER A 73 0.03 -6.07 15.90
C SER A 73 -0.95 -6.39 14.79
N ARG A 74 -2.15 -6.85 15.16
CA ARG A 74 -3.21 -7.27 14.22
C ARG A 74 -3.48 -6.25 13.11
N LYS A 75 -3.41 -4.94 13.41
CA LYS A 75 -3.64 -3.86 12.43
C LYS A 75 -2.63 -3.85 11.27
N TYR A 76 -1.38 -4.19 11.55
CA TYR A 76 -0.24 -4.03 10.63
C TYR A 76 0.32 -5.34 10.06
N GLU A 77 -0.09 -6.49 10.58
CA GLU A 77 0.28 -7.78 9.97
C GLU A 77 -0.52 -8.00 8.69
N GLY A 78 0.19 -7.98 7.56
CA GLY A 78 -0.43 -8.17 6.26
C GLY A 78 -0.82 -9.61 6.01
N LEU A 79 -0.15 -10.60 6.61
CA LEU A 79 -0.56 -12.01 6.54
C LEU A 79 -2.00 -12.20 7.04
N VAL A 80 -2.33 -11.51 8.12
CA VAL A 80 -3.59 -11.65 8.87
C VAL A 80 -4.70 -10.82 8.23
N ALA A 81 -4.39 -9.62 7.76
CA ALA A 81 -5.38 -8.74 7.15
C ALA A 81 -5.70 -9.12 5.70
N ASP A 82 -6.98 -9.13 5.36
CA ASP A 82 -7.46 -9.38 3.98
C ASP A 82 -6.95 -8.29 3.03
N LYS A 83 -7.04 -7.04 3.49
CA LYS A 83 -6.51 -5.86 2.83
C LYS A 83 -5.23 -5.38 3.52
N ALA A 84 -4.13 -5.33 2.78
CA ALA A 84 -2.87 -4.78 3.29
C ALA A 84 -2.20 -3.85 2.27
N ILE A 85 -1.39 -2.91 2.79
CA ILE A 85 -0.56 -1.99 2.02
C ILE A 85 0.86 -2.07 2.55
N GLY A 86 1.81 -2.43 1.69
CA GLY A 86 3.23 -2.35 1.96
C GLY A 86 3.85 -1.18 1.20
N VAL A 87 4.88 -0.56 1.80
CA VAL A 87 5.73 0.41 1.10
C VAL A 87 7.18 -0.02 1.28
N GLN A 88 7.83 -0.29 0.16
CA GLN A 88 9.18 -0.86 0.10
C GLN A 88 10.10 0.02 -0.76
N PRO A 89 11.41 -0.03 -0.53
CA PRO A 89 12.38 0.63 -1.42
C PRO A 89 12.30 0.00 -2.81
N GLY A 90 12.23 0.84 -3.84
CA GLY A 90 12.34 0.44 -5.24
C GLY A 90 13.76 0.55 -5.77
N GLN A 91 13.97 0.11 -7.01
CA GLN A 91 15.22 0.31 -7.72
C GLN A 91 15.51 1.80 -7.94
N GLU A 92 16.81 2.13 -8.03
CA GLU A 92 17.30 3.47 -8.38
C GLU A 92 16.78 4.62 -7.49
N GLY A 93 16.47 4.35 -6.22
CA GLY A 93 15.94 5.37 -5.31
C GLY A 93 14.43 5.64 -5.46
N GLY A 94 13.71 4.73 -6.12
CA GLY A 94 12.25 4.72 -6.21
C GLY A 94 11.59 4.16 -4.95
N VAL A 95 10.26 4.15 -4.96
CA VAL A 95 9.42 3.55 -3.91
C VAL A 95 8.43 2.60 -4.56
N VAL A 96 8.27 1.41 -4.00
CA VAL A 96 7.31 0.40 -4.44
C VAL A 96 6.17 0.32 -3.45
N VAL A 97 4.94 0.44 -3.94
CA VAL A 97 3.73 0.26 -3.14
C VAL A 97 3.15 -1.11 -3.46
N LEU A 98 3.03 -1.95 -2.44
CA LEU A 98 2.43 -3.27 -2.52
C LEU A 98 1.02 -3.21 -1.98
N THR A 99 0.05 -3.78 -2.66
CA THR A 99 -1.35 -3.86 -2.20
C THR A 99 -1.86 -5.28 -2.40
N LYS A 100 -2.58 -5.82 -1.41
CA LYS A 100 -3.26 -7.12 -1.56
C LYS A 100 -4.53 -6.98 -2.41
N LYS A 101 -4.76 -7.99 -3.25
CA LYS A 101 -6.02 -8.21 -3.95
C LYS A 101 -6.94 -9.05 -3.10
N THR A 102 -8.13 -8.52 -2.86
CA THR A 102 -9.24 -9.19 -2.18
C THR A 102 -9.81 -10.31 -3.05
N ASP A 103 -9.91 -10.09 -4.36
CA ASP A 103 -10.40 -11.05 -5.36
C ASP A 103 -9.52 -12.29 -5.50
N LYS A 104 -8.23 -12.19 -5.16
CA LYS A 104 -7.24 -13.27 -5.34
C LYS A 104 -6.69 -13.81 -4.02
N ALA A 105 -7.48 -13.76 -2.94
CA ALA A 105 -7.05 -14.26 -1.63
C ALA A 105 -6.59 -15.74 -1.66
N HIS A 106 -7.21 -16.56 -2.50
CA HIS A 106 -6.90 -17.99 -2.68
C HIS A 106 -5.68 -18.25 -3.59
N GLN A 107 -5.13 -17.22 -4.25
CA GLN A 107 -3.99 -17.34 -5.17
C GLN A 107 -2.82 -16.46 -4.71
N PRO A 108 -2.01 -16.91 -3.74
CA PRO A 108 -0.97 -16.07 -3.13
C PRO A 108 0.03 -15.50 -4.14
N ALA A 109 0.36 -16.26 -5.20
CA ALA A 109 1.26 -15.81 -6.26
C ALA A 109 0.71 -14.60 -7.05
N ALA A 110 -0.60 -14.50 -7.23
CA ALA A 110 -1.25 -13.43 -7.98
C ALA A 110 -1.95 -12.38 -7.07
N GLN A 111 -1.92 -12.58 -5.75
CA GLN A 111 -2.60 -11.74 -4.77
C GLN A 111 -1.96 -10.36 -4.64
N ILE A 112 -0.68 -10.21 -4.95
CA ILE A 112 0.04 -8.97 -4.72
C ILE A 112 -0.05 -8.08 -5.97
N GLN A 113 -0.38 -6.82 -5.77
CA GLN A 113 -0.23 -5.76 -6.77
C GLN A 113 0.91 -4.84 -6.41
N THR A 114 1.78 -4.66 -7.39
CA THR A 114 2.98 -3.86 -7.27
C THR A 114 2.82 -2.60 -8.10
N ALA A 115 2.87 -1.45 -7.45
CA ALA A 115 2.90 -0.15 -8.10
C ALA A 115 4.25 0.52 -7.84
N THR A 116 5.08 0.61 -8.87
CA THR A 116 6.41 1.23 -8.77
C THR A 116 6.32 2.72 -9.03
N ILE A 117 6.86 3.51 -8.10
CA ILE A 117 7.00 4.95 -8.23
C ILE A 117 8.47 5.28 -8.51
N PRO A 118 8.79 5.85 -9.68
CA PRO A 118 10.18 6.12 -10.06
C PRO A 118 10.78 7.25 -9.21
N ALA A 119 12.11 7.21 -9.03
CA ALA A 119 12.86 8.20 -8.25
C ALA A 119 12.74 9.63 -8.80
N LYS A 120 12.64 9.77 -10.14
CA LYS A 120 12.47 11.05 -10.84
C LYS A 120 11.15 11.75 -10.49
N ARG A 121 10.18 11.05 -9.92
CA ARG A 121 8.89 11.65 -9.54
C ARG A 121 9.06 12.58 -8.34
N SER A 122 8.46 13.77 -8.43
CA SER A 122 8.50 14.74 -7.33
C SER A 122 7.86 14.20 -6.05
N THR A 123 8.40 14.62 -4.90
CA THR A 123 7.96 14.18 -3.57
C THR A 123 6.46 14.32 -3.34
N ARG A 124 5.91 15.47 -3.69
CA ARG A 124 4.46 15.72 -3.59
C ARG A 124 3.65 14.74 -4.44
N LYS A 125 4.07 14.48 -5.69
CA LYS A 125 3.37 13.56 -6.60
C LYS A 125 3.50 12.10 -6.19
N THR A 126 4.58 11.72 -5.50
CA THR A 126 4.75 10.38 -4.90
C THR A 126 3.74 10.17 -3.78
N TYR A 127 3.66 11.09 -2.83
CA TYR A 127 2.74 10.96 -1.69
C TYR A 127 1.28 11.05 -2.11
N ALA A 128 0.94 11.93 -3.05
CA ALA A 128 -0.39 11.97 -3.64
C ALA A 128 -0.76 10.64 -4.33
N GLY A 129 0.19 10.03 -5.03
CA GLY A 129 -0.01 8.70 -5.64
C GLY A 129 -0.30 7.62 -4.60
N ILE A 130 0.45 7.57 -3.50
CA ILE A 130 0.22 6.64 -2.39
C ILE A 130 -1.17 6.87 -1.78
N ILE A 131 -1.53 8.12 -1.49
CA ILE A 131 -2.84 8.47 -0.94
C ILE A 131 -3.98 8.02 -1.85
N ASN A 132 -3.82 8.18 -3.17
CA ASN A 132 -4.83 7.73 -4.14
C ASN A 132 -4.99 6.21 -4.12
N SER A 133 -3.90 5.45 -3.96
CA SER A 133 -3.95 4.00 -3.80
C SER A 133 -4.56 3.55 -2.46
N THR A 134 -4.42 4.35 -1.41
CA THR A 134 -4.89 4.01 -0.05
C THR A 134 -6.32 4.47 0.22
N ALA A 135 -6.58 5.78 0.11
CA ALA A 135 -7.83 6.44 0.46
C ALA A 135 -8.67 6.79 -0.78
N GLY A 136 -8.03 7.16 -1.90
CA GLY A 136 -8.75 7.55 -3.12
C GLY A 136 -9.62 6.45 -3.73
N ARG A 137 -9.31 5.17 -3.42
CA ARG A 137 -10.10 4.00 -3.81
C ARG A 137 -10.93 3.40 -2.66
N ASN A 138 -11.06 4.13 -1.55
CA ASN A 138 -11.69 3.66 -0.31
C ASN A 138 -11.18 2.30 0.17
N TYR A 139 -9.86 2.06 0.02
CA TYR A 139 -9.27 0.75 0.31
C TYR A 139 -8.96 0.58 1.80
N ARG A 140 -8.06 1.40 2.37
CA ARG A 140 -7.69 1.41 3.80
C ARG A 140 -7.26 2.81 4.27
N SER A 141 -8.23 3.70 4.46
CA SER A 141 -7.97 5.11 4.84
C SER A 141 -7.24 5.24 6.18
N ASP A 142 -7.37 4.26 7.09
CA ASP A 142 -6.70 4.17 8.38
C ASP A 142 -5.17 4.09 8.29
N LEU A 143 -4.65 3.57 7.17
CA LEU A 143 -3.21 3.40 6.94
C LEU A 143 -2.57 4.54 6.15
N ARG A 144 -3.36 5.53 5.72
CA ARG A 144 -2.90 6.62 4.84
C ARG A 144 -1.68 7.34 5.39
N THR A 145 -1.77 7.79 6.64
CA THR A 145 -0.71 8.56 7.31
C THR A 145 0.55 7.71 7.45
N ASP A 146 0.39 6.44 7.81
CA ASP A 146 1.49 5.51 8.03
C ASP A 146 2.21 5.18 6.72
N ALA A 147 1.47 5.02 5.62
CA ALA A 147 2.03 4.75 4.31
C ALA A 147 2.86 5.92 3.79
N VAL A 148 2.36 7.15 3.95
CA VAL A 148 3.10 8.37 3.58
C VAL A 148 4.34 8.54 4.45
N ALA A 149 4.22 8.31 5.77
CA ALA A 149 5.35 8.39 6.70
C ALA A 149 6.46 7.40 6.31
N ARG A 150 6.12 6.14 6.03
CA ARG A 150 7.09 5.13 5.58
C ARG A 150 7.75 5.49 4.25
N ALA A 151 6.98 5.95 3.27
CA ALA A 151 7.52 6.41 2.00
C ALA A 151 8.49 7.58 2.17
N SER A 152 8.21 8.50 3.10
CA SER A 152 9.09 9.61 3.43
C SER A 152 10.41 9.14 4.07
N ALA A 153 10.34 8.14 4.96
CA ALA A 153 11.51 7.56 5.59
C ALA A 153 12.41 6.85 4.57
N ILE A 154 11.83 6.04 3.67
CA ILE A 154 12.57 5.35 2.60
C ILE A 154 13.28 6.36 1.69
N ARG A 155 12.58 7.41 1.26
CA ARG A 155 13.20 8.45 0.43
C ARG A 155 14.27 9.24 1.16
N LYS A 156 14.16 9.39 2.48
CA LYS A 156 15.20 10.02 3.29
C LYS A 156 16.42 9.12 3.38
N SER A 157 16.25 7.82 3.56
CA SER A 157 17.37 6.86 3.64
C SER A 157 18.10 6.65 2.32
N GLN A 158 17.42 6.84 1.18
CA GLN A 158 18.02 6.76 -0.15
C GLN A 158 18.84 8.00 -0.56
N LYS A 159 18.73 9.10 0.19
CA LYS A 159 19.53 10.31 -0.10
C LYS A 159 20.95 10.14 0.44
N PRO A 160 21.97 10.68 -0.25
CA PRO A 160 23.32 10.69 0.28
C PRO A 160 23.35 11.41 1.62
N VAL A 161 24.05 10.81 2.59
CA VAL A 161 24.29 11.43 3.89
C VAL A 161 25.15 12.67 3.65
N LYS A 162 24.67 13.83 4.09
CA LYS A 162 25.45 15.06 4.01
C LYS A 162 26.67 14.89 4.92
N ALA A 163 27.85 15.20 4.41
CA ALA A 163 29.05 15.25 5.24
C ALA A 163 28.83 16.19 6.42
N ASP A 164 29.34 15.79 7.59
CA ASP A 164 29.26 16.63 8.77
C ASP A 164 29.96 17.95 8.48
N LYS A 165 29.26 19.06 8.80
CA LYS A 165 29.88 20.38 8.67
C LYS A 165 31.08 20.43 9.62
N PRO A 166 32.24 20.93 9.17
CA PRO A 166 33.39 21.05 10.06
C PRO A 166 32.99 21.85 11.30
N ALA A 167 33.35 21.35 12.48
CA ALA A 167 33.03 21.99 13.73
C ALA A 167 33.57 23.43 13.71
N LYS A 168 32.67 24.42 13.79
CA LYS A 168 33.06 25.82 13.83
C LYS A 168 33.83 26.06 15.13
N VAL A 169 35.16 26.10 15.04
CA VAL A 169 36.02 26.47 16.16
C VAL A 169 35.61 27.86 16.65
N ARG A 170 35.20 27.96 17.92
CA ARG A 170 34.80 29.20 18.59
C ARG A 170 35.91 29.63 19.54
N GLY A 171 36.10 30.94 19.69
CA GLY A 171 37.02 31.53 20.67
C GLY A 171 38.51 31.37 20.32
N SER A 172 39.35 31.26 21.34
CA SER A 172 40.82 31.27 21.26
C SER A 172 41.44 30.19 20.36
N LYS A 173 40.73 29.09 20.09
CA LYS A 173 41.17 28.06 19.13
C LYS A 173 41.16 28.52 17.68
N LYS A 174 40.41 29.58 17.34
CA LYS A 174 40.46 30.20 16.01
C LYS A 174 41.70 31.08 15.83
N ALA A 175 42.09 31.81 16.87
CA ALA A 175 43.27 32.69 16.86
C ALA A 175 44.58 31.90 16.71
N LYS A 176 44.69 30.74 17.39
CA LYS A 176 45.84 29.83 17.26
C LYS A 176 45.97 29.13 15.89
N GLN A 177 44.93 29.11 15.06
CA GLN A 177 44.98 28.52 13.72
C GLN A 177 45.27 29.54 12.61
N THR A 178 45.22 30.83 12.92
CA THR A 178 45.56 31.92 11.98
C THR A 178 46.99 32.43 12.13
N GLU A 179 47.71 31.99 13.18
CA GLU A 179 49.09 32.39 13.50
C GLU A 179 50.16 31.36 13.09
N ALA A 180 49.75 30.25 12.46
CA ALA A 180 50.63 29.22 11.90
C ALA A 180 50.42 29.12 10.39
#